data_AF-A0A100Y1V1-F1
#
_entry.id   AF-A0A100Y1V1-F1
#
_cell.length_a   1.000
_cell.length_b   1.000
_cell.length_c   1.000
_cell.angle_alpha   90.00
_cell.angle_beta   90.00
_cell.angle_gamma   90.00
#
_symmetry.space_group_name_H-M   'P 1'
#
loop_
_entity.id
_entity.type
_entity.pdbx_description
1 polymer ?
#
loop_
_entity_poly.entity_id
_entity_poly.type
_entity_poly.pdbx_seq_one_letter_code
_entity_poly.pdbx_strand_id
1 'polypeptide(L)'
;MPPLAETGKRVLARLVDWLVIAVPLAIIGIPFGVYDRVNEDSGDFGAVWTASAEGGQWAFQLITLVAYVAYDTLMTAKANGQTLGKRMTGLRVAMLNDGTTPPTGAALMRALVLWLPALICCACLWPLLLLILILVDKPYKQGLHDKAARTVVVSATQ
;
A
#
# COMPACT_ATOMS: atom_id res chain seq x y z
N MET A 1 -24.49 2.05 5.66
CA MET A 1 -23.02 1.88 5.56
C MET A 1 -22.38 2.76 6.64
N PRO A 2 -21.29 2.32 7.31
CA PRO A 2 -20.61 3.14 8.32
C PRO A 2 -20.07 4.44 7.68
N PRO A 3 -19.82 5.51 8.47
CA PRO A 3 -19.36 6.78 7.93
C PRO A 3 -18.03 6.62 7.19
N LEU A 4 -17.86 7.42 6.13
CA LEU A 4 -16.63 7.42 5.33
C LEU A 4 -15.45 7.86 6.19
N ALA A 5 -14.32 7.17 6.02
CA ALA A 5 -13.10 7.48 6.76
C ALA A 5 -12.51 8.83 6.36
N GLU A 6 -12.05 9.61 7.35
CA GLU A 6 -11.30 10.84 7.15
C GLU A 6 -9.98 10.58 6.41
N THR A 7 -9.61 11.49 5.52
CA THR A 7 -8.40 11.36 4.69
C THR A 7 -7.12 11.25 5.54
N GLY A 8 -7.03 12.00 6.65
CA GLY A 8 -5.87 11.94 7.55
C GLY A 8 -5.67 10.55 8.16
N LYS A 9 -6.74 9.91 8.65
CA LYS A 9 -6.68 8.54 9.18
C LYS A 9 -6.29 7.51 8.11
N ARG A 10 -6.73 7.71 6.86
CA ARG A 10 -6.33 6.85 5.74
C ARG A 10 -4.83 6.95 5.43
N VAL A 11 -4.29 8.17 5.43
CA VAL A 11 -2.85 8.40 5.22
C VAL A 11 -2.04 7.78 6.35
N LEU A 12 -2.43 8.04 7.60
CA LEU A 12 -1.76 7.46 8.77
C LEU A 12 -1.80 5.93 8.75
N ALA A 13 -2.95 5.33 8.45
CA ALA A 13 -3.09 3.89 8.30
C ALA A 13 -2.11 3.34 7.26
N ARG A 14 -1.93 4.06 6.14
CA ARG A 14 -1.07 3.60 5.07
C ARG A 14 0.42 3.79 5.37
N LEU A 15 0.80 4.84 6.09
CA LEU A 15 2.16 5.00 6.59
C LEU A 15 2.56 3.86 7.53
N VAL A 16 1.64 3.47 8.43
CA VAL A 16 1.86 2.32 9.32
C VAL A 16 1.97 1.03 8.51
N ASP A 17 1.06 0.77 7.57
CA ASP A 17 1.12 -0.44 6.73
C ASP A 17 2.39 -0.50 5.87
N TRP A 18 2.89 0.65 5.43
CA TRP A 18 4.16 0.74 4.72
C TRP A 18 5.32 0.33 5.63
N LEU A 19 5.38 0.89 6.85
CA LEU A 19 6.41 0.55 7.82
C LEU A 19 6.41 -0.94 8.22
N VAL A 20 5.22 -1.54 8.39
CA VAL A 20 5.03 -2.95 8.75
C VAL A 20 5.75 -3.90 7.78
N ILE A 21 5.82 -3.55 6.49
CA ILE A 21 6.48 -4.37 5.47
C ILE A 21 7.90 -3.87 5.19
N ALA A 22 8.11 -2.55 5.19
CA ALA A 22 9.42 -1.96 4.96
C ALA A 22 10.46 -2.39 6.01
N VAL A 23 10.10 -2.44 7.30
CA VAL A 23 11.05 -2.78 8.37
C VAL A 23 11.55 -4.22 8.27
N PRO A 24 10.69 -5.26 8.17
CA PRO A 24 11.16 -6.63 8.01
C PRO A 24 11.98 -6.83 6.73
N LEU A 25 11.54 -6.25 5.60
CA LEU A 25 12.29 -6.34 4.35
C LEU A 25 13.65 -5.65 4.45
N ALA A 26 13.73 -4.55 5.19
CA ALA A 26 14.99 -3.86 5.39
C ALA A 26 15.98 -4.69 6.20
N ILE A 27 15.51 -5.32 7.29
CA ILE A 27 16.35 -6.23 8.09
C ILE A 27 16.81 -7.43 7.25
N ILE A 28 15.93 -7.99 6.43
CA ILE A 28 16.26 -9.09 5.52
C ILE A 28 17.26 -8.64 4.46
N GLY A 29 17.19 -7.41 3.96
CA GLY A 29 18.10 -6.90 2.92
C GLY A 29 19.56 -6.75 3.35
N ILE A 30 19.84 -6.63 4.66
CA ILE A 30 21.19 -6.47 5.22
C ILE A 30 22.14 -7.61 4.81
N PRO A 31 21.85 -8.89 5.11
CA PRO A 31 22.73 -10.00 4.74
C PRO A 31 22.89 -10.21 3.22
N PHE A 32 22.01 -9.63 2.40
CA PHE A 32 22.08 -9.74 0.93
C PHE A 32 22.80 -8.56 0.27
N GLY A 33 23.40 -7.64 1.04
CA GLY A 33 24.16 -6.50 0.49
C GLY A 33 23.31 -5.51 -0.29
N VAL A 34 21.98 -5.47 -0.04
CA VAL A 34 21.05 -4.55 -0.73
C VAL A 34 21.42 -3.09 -0.47
N TYR A 35 22.06 -2.82 0.66
CA TYR A 35 22.46 -1.49 1.11
C TYR A 35 23.90 -1.11 0.80
N ASP A 36 24.71 -2.02 0.24
CA ASP A 36 26.13 -1.76 -0.06
C ASP A 36 26.31 -0.65 -1.12
N ARG A 37 25.23 -0.29 -1.82
CA ARG A 37 25.17 0.81 -2.80
C ARG A 37 24.58 2.12 -2.27
N VAL A 38 24.18 2.16 -0.99
CA VAL A 38 23.92 3.43 -0.31
C VAL A 38 25.29 4.05 -0.07
N ASN A 39 25.78 4.82 -1.05
CA ASN A 39 27.06 5.52 -0.95
C ASN A 39 27.08 6.31 0.36
N GLU A 40 28.13 6.10 1.16
CA GLU A 40 28.38 6.81 2.41
C GLU A 40 28.37 8.34 2.22
N ASP A 41 28.61 8.83 0.99
CA ASP A 41 28.66 10.24 0.62
C ASP A 41 27.31 10.89 0.25
N SER A 42 26.27 10.12 -0.13
CA SER A 42 25.00 10.71 -0.63
C SER A 42 23.79 10.51 0.29
N GLY A 43 23.80 9.49 1.16
CA GLY A 43 22.66 9.17 2.03
C GLY A 43 21.35 8.90 1.26
N ASP A 44 21.41 8.65 -0.05
CA ASP A 44 20.25 8.54 -0.91
C ASP A 44 19.63 7.15 -0.81
N PHE A 45 18.72 6.99 0.17
CA PHE A 45 17.87 5.81 0.30
C PHE A 45 17.00 5.56 -0.95
N GLY A 46 16.79 6.57 -1.79
CA GLY A 46 16.08 6.46 -3.06
C GLY A 46 16.77 5.53 -4.05
N ALA A 47 18.11 5.45 -4.01
CA ALA A 47 18.90 4.56 -4.87
C ALA A 47 18.56 3.08 -4.66
N VAL A 48 18.12 2.68 -3.47
CA VAL A 48 17.63 1.32 -3.18
C VAL A 48 16.39 1.00 -4.03
N TRP A 49 15.61 2.00 -4.42
CA TRP A 49 14.40 1.83 -5.22
C TRP A 49 14.59 2.18 -6.71
N THR A 50 15.51 3.08 -7.04
CA THR A 50 15.67 3.66 -8.39
C THR A 50 16.93 3.25 -9.14
N ALA A 51 17.93 2.65 -8.49
CA ALA A 51 19.17 2.24 -9.16
C ALA A 51 18.93 1.03 -10.08
N SER A 52 18.65 1.34 -11.34
CA SER A 52 18.56 0.44 -12.47
C SER A 52 19.93 -0.17 -12.80
N ALA A 53 19.99 -1.50 -12.95
CA ALA A 53 20.77 -2.24 -13.98
C ALA A 53 21.48 -3.53 -13.53
N GLU A 54 21.30 -4.05 -12.31
CA GLU A 54 21.86 -5.36 -11.92
C GLU A 54 20.80 -6.43 -11.65
N GLY A 55 21.06 -7.66 -12.09
CA GLY A 55 20.16 -8.81 -12.03
C GLY A 55 19.67 -9.20 -10.61
N GLY A 56 20.38 -8.81 -9.56
CA GLY A 56 19.93 -9.05 -8.18
C GLY A 56 18.81 -8.10 -7.72
N GLN A 57 18.75 -6.90 -8.29
CA GLN A 57 17.89 -5.82 -7.79
C GLN A 57 16.43 -5.98 -8.22
N TRP A 58 16.19 -6.44 -9.46
CA TRP A 58 14.84 -6.71 -9.92
C TRP A 58 14.19 -7.84 -9.11
N ALA A 59 14.98 -8.84 -8.67
CA ALA A 59 14.49 -9.91 -7.82
C ALA A 59 14.03 -9.37 -6.45
N PHE A 60 14.84 -8.52 -5.80
CA PHE A 60 14.47 -7.90 -4.53
C PHE A 60 13.25 -6.97 -4.65
N GLN A 61 13.16 -6.19 -5.74
CA GLN A 61 11.99 -5.34 -6.02
C GLN A 61 10.72 -6.16 -6.26
N LEU A 62 10.81 -7.26 -7.02
CA LEU A 62 9.68 -8.17 -7.22
C LEU A 62 9.25 -8.84 -5.91
N ILE A 63 10.20 -9.29 -5.09
CA ILE A 63 9.91 -9.85 -3.76
C ILE A 63 9.19 -8.81 -2.90
N THR A 64 9.67 -7.57 -2.91
CA THR A 64 9.06 -6.47 -2.16
C THR A 64 7.63 -6.18 -2.65
N LEU A 65 7.42 -6.08 -3.97
CA LEU A 65 6.08 -5.93 -4.53
C LEU A 65 5.16 -7.08 -4.10
N VAL A 66 5.62 -8.32 -4.25
CA VAL A 66 4.83 -9.51 -3.90
C VAL A 66 4.49 -9.48 -2.41
N ALA A 67 5.42 -9.10 -1.54
CA ALA A 67 5.17 -8.95 -0.11
C ALA A 67 4.06 -7.93 0.18
N TYR A 68 4.12 -6.75 -0.44
CA TYR A 68 3.11 -5.71 -0.29
C TYR A 68 1.74 -6.12 -0.85
N VAL A 69 1.70 -6.71 -2.04
CA VAL A 69 0.47 -7.19 -2.66
C VAL A 69 -0.14 -8.33 -1.85
N ALA A 70 0.66 -9.29 -1.41
CA ALA A 70 0.21 -10.41 -0.60
C ALA A 70 -0.32 -9.94 0.76
N TYR A 71 0.41 -9.08 1.47
CA TYR A 71 -0.03 -8.50 2.73
C TYR A 71 -1.36 -7.76 2.58
N ASP A 72 -1.47 -6.83 1.63
CA ASP A 72 -2.68 -6.02 1.45
C ASP A 72 -3.87 -6.87 1.01
N THR A 73 -3.65 -7.86 0.13
CA THR A 73 -4.69 -8.82 -0.32
C THR A 73 -5.17 -9.69 0.82
N LEU A 74 -4.26 -10.34 1.54
CA LEU A 74 -4.59 -11.27 2.62
C LEU A 74 -5.28 -10.55 3.78
N MET A 75 -4.75 -9.40 4.20
CA MET A 75 -5.35 -8.64 5.29
C MET A 75 -6.72 -8.07 4.90
N THR A 76 -6.85 -7.56 3.67
CA THR A 76 -8.15 -7.03 3.22
C THR A 76 -9.19 -8.15 3.08
N ALA A 77 -8.82 -9.31 2.54
CA ALA A 77 -9.76 -10.41 2.30
C ALA A 77 -10.09 -11.23 3.56
N LYS A 78 -9.09 -11.49 4.43
CA LYS A 78 -9.23 -12.42 5.57
C LYS A 78 -9.36 -11.74 6.92
N ALA A 79 -8.89 -10.50 7.06
CA ALA A 79 -8.89 -9.77 8.33
C ALA A 79 -10.00 -8.70 8.39
N ASN A 80 -11.21 -9.04 7.92
CA ASN A 80 -12.39 -8.17 7.96
C ASN A 80 -12.20 -6.81 7.25
N GLY A 81 -11.42 -6.78 6.16
CA GLY A 81 -11.10 -5.54 5.46
C GLY A 81 -10.06 -4.66 6.18
N GLN A 82 -9.38 -5.17 7.21
CA GLN A 82 -8.46 -4.38 8.02
C GLN A 82 -7.02 -4.88 7.92
N THR A 83 -6.14 -4.01 7.44
CA THR A 83 -4.69 -4.10 7.60
C THR A 83 -4.29 -3.63 9.00
N LEU A 84 -3.06 -3.89 9.45
CA LEU A 84 -2.61 -3.49 10.79
C LEU A 84 -2.74 -1.98 11.01
N GLY A 85 -2.33 -1.15 10.04
CA GLY A 85 -2.48 0.30 10.13
C GLY A 85 -3.95 0.74 10.14
N LYS A 86 -4.82 0.06 9.39
CA LYS A 86 -6.27 0.32 9.44
C LYS A 86 -6.88 -0.10 10.77
N ARG A 87 -6.44 -1.20 11.39
CA ARG A 87 -6.88 -1.58 12.75
C ARG A 87 -6.51 -0.51 13.77
N MET A 88 -5.28 -0.01 13.74
CA MET A 88 -4.80 1.03 14.66
C MET A 88 -5.55 2.36 14.50
N THR A 89 -6.00 2.68 13.30
CA THR A 89 -6.74 3.92 13.00
C THR A 89 -8.27 3.76 13.03
N GLY A 90 -8.76 2.58 13.41
CA GLY A 90 -10.20 2.29 13.48
C GLY A 90 -10.90 2.28 12.11
N LEU A 91 -10.21 1.83 11.07
CA LEU A 91 -10.69 1.80 9.69
C LEU A 91 -10.87 0.37 9.16
N ARG A 92 -11.74 0.20 8.16
CA ARG A 92 -11.84 -1.03 7.36
C ARG A 92 -12.21 -0.74 5.92
N VAL A 93 -11.80 -1.63 5.01
CA VAL A 93 -12.27 -1.65 3.63
C VAL A 93 -13.58 -2.42 3.58
N ALA A 94 -14.54 -1.88 2.85
CA ALA A 94 -15.84 -2.48 2.61
C ALA A 94 -16.17 -2.42 1.12
N MET A 95 -16.95 -3.37 0.63
CA MET A 95 -17.51 -3.33 -0.71
C MET A 95 -18.51 -2.17 -0.84
N LEU A 96 -18.46 -1.43 -1.96
CA LEU A 96 -19.29 -0.23 -2.16
C LEU A 96 -20.79 -0.56 -2.27
N ASN A 97 -21.14 -1.73 -2.81
CA ASN A 97 -22.52 -2.14 -3.05
C ASN A 97 -23.26 -2.56 -1.77
N ASP A 98 -22.61 -3.28 -0.86
CA ASP A 98 -23.27 -3.94 0.28
C ASP A 98 -22.55 -3.74 1.63
N GLY A 99 -21.36 -3.12 1.65
CA GLY A 99 -20.58 -2.90 2.87
C GLY A 99 -19.89 -4.14 3.44
N THR A 100 -19.96 -5.26 2.73
CA THR A 100 -19.34 -6.55 3.12
C THR A 100 -17.81 -6.49 3.01
N THR A 101 -17.16 -7.49 3.59
CA THR A 101 -15.71 -7.66 3.46
C THR A 101 -15.34 -7.98 2.01
N PRO A 102 -14.36 -7.29 1.40
CA PRO A 102 -14.00 -7.55 0.02
C PRO A 102 -13.57 -9.01 -0.20
N PRO A 103 -14.09 -9.71 -1.21
CA PRO A 103 -13.60 -11.03 -1.58
C PRO A 103 -12.15 -10.95 -2.08
N THR A 104 -11.44 -12.08 -2.05
CA THR A 104 -10.02 -12.15 -2.42
C THR A 104 -9.70 -11.52 -3.78
N GLY A 105 -10.56 -11.71 -4.79
CA GLY A 105 -10.35 -11.12 -6.12
C GLY A 105 -10.43 -9.58 -6.12
N ALA A 106 -11.38 -9.00 -5.38
CA ALA A 106 -11.48 -7.56 -5.23
C ALA A 106 -10.31 -6.99 -4.41
N ALA A 107 -9.91 -7.70 -3.34
CA ALA A 107 -8.74 -7.35 -2.54
C ALA A 107 -7.43 -7.39 -3.35
N LEU A 108 -7.27 -8.39 -4.22
CA LEU A 108 -6.12 -8.52 -5.10
C LEU A 108 -6.09 -7.41 -6.14
N MET A 109 -7.20 -7.14 -6.83
CA MET A 109 -7.29 -6.05 -7.80
C MET A 109 -6.95 -4.70 -7.16
N ARG A 110 -7.45 -4.47 -5.94
CA ARG A 110 -7.11 -3.29 -5.14
C ARG A 110 -5.60 -3.22 -4.90
N ALA A 111 -5.00 -4.30 -4.41
CA ALA A 111 -3.58 -4.34 -4.08
C ALA A 111 -2.68 -4.15 -5.33
N LEU A 112 -3.05 -4.76 -6.45
CA LEU A 112 -2.33 -4.62 -7.72
C LEU A 112 -2.35 -3.19 -8.24
N VAL A 113 -3.54 -2.56 -8.31
CA VAL A 113 -3.65 -1.15 -8.75
C VAL A 113 -2.95 -0.21 -7.79
N LEU A 114 -2.83 -0.58 -6.51
CA LEU A 114 -2.15 0.22 -5.51
C LEU A 114 -0.62 0.11 -5.62
N TRP A 115 -0.08 -1.09 -5.82
CA TRP A 115 1.36 -1.35 -5.73
C TRP A 115 2.08 -1.50 -7.08
N LEU A 116 1.46 -2.07 -8.12
CA LEU A 116 2.13 -2.27 -9.43
C LEU A 116 2.66 -0.96 -10.02
N PRO A 117 1.91 0.16 -10.03
CA PRO A 117 2.43 1.38 -10.64
C PRO A 117 3.60 1.98 -9.86
N ALA A 118 3.80 1.62 -8.59
CA ALA A 118 4.95 2.06 -7.79
C ALA A 118 6.28 1.42 -8.22
N LEU A 119 6.24 0.36 -9.06
CA LEU A 119 7.44 -0.21 -9.70
C LEU A 119 7.82 0.51 -11.00
N ILE A 120 6.85 1.09 -11.70
CA ILE A 120 7.05 1.64 -13.05
C ILE A 120 7.19 3.17 -12.98
N CYS A 121 6.44 3.80 -12.09
CA CYS A 121 6.44 5.24 -11.86
C CYS A 121 7.25 5.58 -10.60
N CYS A 122 7.87 6.76 -10.56
CA CYS A 122 8.64 7.23 -9.42
C CYS A 122 7.89 6.98 -8.10
N ALA A 123 8.55 6.36 -7.12
CA ALA A 123 7.98 5.97 -5.82
C ALA A 123 7.30 7.13 -5.08
N CYS A 124 7.71 8.37 -5.34
CA CYS A 124 7.17 9.57 -4.71
C CYS A 124 5.93 10.11 -5.42
N LEU A 125 5.84 9.99 -6.76
CA LEU A 125 4.75 10.58 -7.55
C LEU A 125 3.46 9.79 -7.42
N TRP A 126 3.56 8.46 -7.35
CA TRP A 126 2.39 7.60 -7.29
C TRP A 126 1.53 7.79 -6.02
N PRO A 127 2.11 7.83 -4.80
CA PRO A 127 1.34 8.13 -3.58
C PRO A 127 0.71 9.53 -3.59
N LEU A 128 1.41 10.53 -4.16
CA LEU A 128 0.89 11.89 -4.29
C LEU A 128 -0.34 11.93 -5.21
N LEU A 129 -0.29 11.24 -6.35
CA LEU A 129 -1.42 11.13 -7.26
C LEU A 129 -2.62 10.45 -6.58
N LEU A 130 -2.38 9.37 -5.82
CA LEU A 130 -3.42 8.71 -5.04
C LEU A 130 -4.04 9.63 -3.98
N LEU A 131 -3.23 10.43 -3.29
CA LEU A 131 -3.70 11.39 -2.30
C LEU A 131 -4.60 12.46 -2.94
N ILE A 132 -4.15 13.02 -4.07
CA ILE A 132 -4.95 14.00 -4.84
C ILE A 132 -6.28 13.39 -5.26
N LEU A 133 -6.27 12.17 -5.80
CA LEU A 133 -7.50 11.48 -6.19
C LEU A 133 -8.46 11.28 -5.02
N ILE A 134 -7.96 10.89 -3.83
CA ILE A 134 -8.80 10.72 -2.63
C ILE A 134 -9.40 12.06 -2.16
N LEU A 135 -8.69 13.17 -2.33
CA LEU A 135 -9.16 14.51 -1.93
C LEU A 135 -10.20 15.08 -2.91
N VAL A 136 -10.04 14.81 -4.21
CA VAL A 136 -10.90 15.34 -5.27
C VAL A 136 -12.13 14.46 -5.51
N ASP A 137 -12.03 13.15 -5.34
CA ASP A 137 -13.11 12.20 -5.62
C ASP A 137 -14.27 12.36 -4.61
N LYS A 138 -15.45 12.72 -5.12
CA LYS A 138 -16.71 12.82 -4.39
C LYS A 138 -17.76 11.93 -5.07
N PRO A 139 -18.67 11.30 -4.32
CA PRO A 139 -18.91 11.46 -2.88
C PRO A 139 -18.08 10.51 -1.97
N TYR A 140 -17.43 9.48 -2.53
CA TYR A 140 -16.90 8.35 -1.75
C TYR A 140 -15.42 8.45 -1.35
N LYS A 141 -14.70 9.50 -1.79
CA LYS A 141 -13.27 9.73 -1.50
C LYS A 141 -12.41 8.50 -1.84
N GLN A 142 -12.58 7.98 -3.06
CA GLN A 142 -11.93 6.76 -3.53
C GLN A 142 -10.60 7.06 -4.21
N GLY A 143 -9.56 6.28 -3.91
CA GLY A 143 -8.36 6.21 -4.75
C GLY A 143 -8.61 5.38 -6.01
N LEU A 144 -7.68 5.41 -6.97
CA LEU A 144 -7.80 4.60 -8.19
C LEU A 144 -7.95 3.09 -7.88
N HIS A 145 -7.24 2.62 -6.85
CA HIS A 145 -7.31 1.26 -6.35
C HIS A 145 -8.66 0.90 -5.70
N ASP A 146 -9.29 1.84 -4.98
CA ASP A 146 -10.64 1.68 -4.44
C ASP A 146 -11.66 1.53 -5.57
N LYS A 147 -11.53 2.39 -6.60
CA LYS A 147 -12.43 2.46 -7.76
C LYS A 147 -12.37 1.20 -8.61
N ALA A 148 -11.16 0.72 -8.89
CA ALA A 148 -10.92 -0.52 -9.63
C ALA A 148 -11.52 -1.75 -8.94
N ALA A 149 -11.45 -1.80 -7.61
CA ALA A 149 -11.99 -2.90 -6.82
C ALA A 149 -13.45 -2.70 -6.37
N ARG A 150 -14.08 -1.56 -6.71
CA ARG A 150 -15.42 -1.16 -6.22
C ARG A 150 -15.53 -1.23 -4.69
N THR A 151 -14.51 -0.72 -4.00
CA THR A 151 -14.40 -0.73 -2.54
C THR A 151 -14.36 0.69 -1.98
N VAL A 152 -14.68 0.84 -0.71
CA VAL A 152 -14.60 2.10 0.05
C VAL A 152 -13.99 1.85 1.42
N VAL A 153 -13.30 2.85 1.97
CA VAL A 153 -12.79 2.79 3.34
C VAL A 153 -13.76 3.50 4.28
N VAL A 154 -14.20 2.80 5.31
CA VAL A 154 -15.18 3.25 6.28
C VAL A 154 -14.62 3.14 7.70
N SER A 155 -15.22 3.87 8.63
CA SER A 155 -14.95 3.67 10.07
C SER A 155 -15.32 2.25 10.47
N ALA A 156 -14.42 1.56 11.17
CA ALA A 156 -14.63 0.26 11.77
C ALA A 156 -15.12 0.36 13.23
N THR A 157 -14.82 1.47 13.90
CA THR A 157 -15.41 1.82 15.20
C THR A 157 -16.88 2.20 15.00
N GLN A 158 -17.77 1.33 15.48
CA GLN A 158 -19.05 1.72 16.09
C GLN A 158 -18.85 1.69 17.61
#